data_AF-A0A3D4QU94-F1
#
_entry.id   AF-A0A3D4QU94-F1
#
_cell.length_a   1.000
_cell.length_b   1.000
_cell.length_c   1.000
_cell.angle_alpha   90.00
_cell.angle_beta   90.00
_cell.angle_gamma   90.00
#
_symmetry.space_group_name_H-M   'P 1'
#
loop_
_entity.id
_entity.type
_entity.pdbx_description
1 polymer ?
#
loop_
_entity_poly.entity_id
_entity_poly.type
_entity_poly.pdbx_seq_one_letter_code
_entity_poly.pdbx_strand_id
1 'polypeptide(L)'
;TFYSLAIRFNTTVAAIMAANPNVDPNRLQIGQVICIPGAPGPSCPGGQLYTIRSGDTLYALANRFNVTVAAIMAANPGIDPNRLQIGQVICIPAPSPGRCPSGSSEYTIRAGDTFFSLARRFNVSVQALLDANPGVNPDALQIGQVICIPRA
;
A
#
# COMPACT_ATOMS: atom_id res chain seq x y z
N THR A 1 20.12 -3.49 -15.68
CA THR A 1 21.28 -4.37 -15.89
C THR A 1 21.88 -4.74 -14.55
N PHE A 2 22.81 -5.70 -14.47
CA PHE A 2 23.54 -5.95 -13.23
C PHE A 2 24.38 -4.73 -12.80
N TYR A 3 24.91 -3.96 -13.74
CA TYR A 3 25.61 -2.70 -13.44
C TYR A 3 24.71 -1.69 -12.69
N SER A 4 23.49 -1.45 -13.18
CA SER A 4 22.55 -0.53 -12.50
C SER A 4 22.11 -1.04 -11.12
N LEU A 5 21.99 -2.36 -10.95
CA LEU A 5 21.67 -2.97 -9.65
C LEU A 5 22.83 -2.84 -8.66
N ALA A 6 24.06 -3.07 -9.11
CA ALA A 6 25.27 -2.92 -8.30
C ALA A 6 25.38 -1.52 -7.70
N ILE A 7 25.15 -0.48 -8.51
CA ILE A 7 25.11 0.92 -8.04
C ILE A 7 23.97 1.12 -7.04
N ARG A 8 22.74 0.70 -7.39
CA ARG A 8 21.55 0.92 -6.57
C ARG A 8 21.67 0.32 -5.16
N PHE A 9 22.25 -0.87 -5.07
CA PHE A 9 22.35 -1.63 -3.82
C PHE A 9 23.73 -1.57 -3.18
N ASN A 10 24.61 -0.67 -3.66
CA ASN A 10 25.97 -0.48 -3.16
C ASN A 10 26.74 -1.82 -3.04
N THR A 11 26.74 -2.59 -4.13
CA THR A 11 27.41 -3.90 -4.25
C THR A 11 28.18 -3.99 -5.59
N THR A 12 28.76 -5.14 -5.93
CA THR A 12 29.50 -5.33 -7.19
C THR A 12 28.77 -6.23 -8.17
N VAL A 13 28.99 -6.03 -9.48
CA VAL A 13 28.46 -6.92 -10.53
C VAL A 13 28.93 -8.36 -10.31
N ALA A 14 30.18 -8.56 -9.90
CA ALA A 14 30.74 -9.87 -9.59
C ALA A 14 29.99 -10.56 -8.43
N ALA A 15 29.70 -9.83 -7.35
CA ALA A 15 28.92 -10.37 -6.23
C ALA A 15 27.49 -10.73 -6.66
N ILE A 16 26.84 -9.89 -7.47
CA ILE A 16 25.50 -10.19 -8.02
C ILE A 16 25.56 -11.45 -8.89
N MET A 17 26.53 -11.60 -9.80
CA MET A 17 26.66 -12.82 -10.61
C MET A 17 26.88 -14.06 -9.74
N ALA A 18 27.73 -13.98 -8.73
CA ALA A 18 28.00 -15.09 -7.81
C ALA A 18 26.75 -15.53 -7.04
N ALA A 19 25.87 -14.59 -6.67
CA ALA A 19 24.60 -14.88 -6.02
C ALA A 19 23.52 -15.45 -6.98
N ASN A 20 23.74 -15.37 -8.30
CA ASN A 20 22.78 -15.76 -9.33
C ASN A 20 23.44 -16.65 -10.41
N PRO A 21 23.95 -17.84 -10.07
CA PRO A 21 24.77 -18.66 -10.97
C PRO A 21 24.03 -19.14 -12.24
N ASN A 22 22.70 -19.12 -12.24
CA ASN A 22 21.86 -19.56 -13.36
C ASN A 22 21.29 -18.39 -14.18
N VAL A 23 21.71 -17.14 -13.92
CA VAL A 23 21.20 -15.95 -14.61
C VAL A 23 22.25 -15.41 -15.56
N ASP A 24 21.90 -15.31 -16.85
CA ASP A 24 22.71 -14.61 -17.84
C ASP A 24 22.53 -13.09 -17.71
N PRO A 25 23.57 -12.32 -17.32
CA PRO A 25 23.50 -10.88 -17.12
C PRO A 25 23.17 -10.08 -18.40
N ASN A 26 23.35 -10.68 -19.58
CA ASN A 26 23.05 -10.05 -20.87
C ASN A 26 21.64 -10.37 -21.37
N ARG A 27 20.89 -11.23 -20.67
CA ARG A 27 19.55 -11.70 -21.07
C ARG A 27 18.51 -11.55 -19.96
N LEU A 28 18.58 -10.45 -19.22
CA LEU A 28 17.65 -10.17 -18.12
C LEU A 28 16.24 -9.91 -18.63
N GLN A 29 15.26 -10.49 -17.96
CA GLN A 29 13.84 -10.30 -18.27
C GLN A 29 13.15 -9.41 -17.23
N ILE A 30 12.14 -8.66 -17.68
CA ILE A 30 11.26 -7.92 -16.75
C ILE A 30 10.54 -8.93 -15.85
N GLY A 31 10.50 -8.65 -14.56
CA GLY A 31 9.93 -9.55 -13.54
C GLY A 31 10.86 -10.68 -13.09
N GLN A 32 12.06 -10.79 -13.66
CA GLN A 32 13.06 -11.75 -13.20
C GLN A 32 13.55 -11.39 -11.79
N VAL A 33 13.47 -12.35 -10.88
CA VAL A 33 13.96 -12.22 -9.51
C VAL A 33 15.49 -12.36 -9.51
N ILE A 34 16.18 -11.35 -8.98
CA ILE A 34 17.65 -11.33 -8.84
C ILE A 34 17.99 -11.26 -7.36
N CYS A 35 18.80 -12.21 -6.90
CA CYS A 35 19.35 -12.20 -5.54
C CYS A 35 20.44 -11.13 -5.45
N ILE A 36 20.28 -10.14 -4.58
CA ILE A 36 21.29 -9.10 -4.35
C ILE A 36 22.04 -9.41 -3.05
N PRO A 37 23.35 -9.73 -3.11
CA PRO A 37 24.10 -10.08 -1.91
C PRO A 37 24.27 -8.87 -0.99
N GLY A 38 24.01 -9.07 0.31
CA GLY A 38 24.11 -8.03 1.34
C GLY A 38 22.94 -7.05 1.38
N ALA A 39 22.01 -7.11 0.42
CA ALA A 39 20.76 -6.34 0.52
C ALA A 39 19.81 -7.07 1.49
N PRO A 40 19.27 -6.39 2.51
CA PRO A 40 18.16 -6.95 3.26
C PRO A 40 17.02 -7.20 2.28
N GLY A 41 16.45 -8.40 2.31
CA GLY A 41 15.26 -8.73 1.51
C GLY A 41 14.13 -7.75 1.84
N PRO A 42 13.11 -7.64 0.97
CA PRO A 42 11.94 -6.81 1.27
C PRO A 42 11.37 -7.24 2.62
N SER A 43 11.38 -6.33 3.59
CA SER A 43 10.83 -6.57 4.92
C SER A 43 9.48 -5.85 5.04
N CYS A 44 8.59 -6.43 5.81
CA CYS A 44 7.28 -5.85 6.08
C CYS A 44 7.01 -5.88 7.60
N PRO A 45 7.68 -5.00 8.37
CA PRO A 45 7.51 -4.98 9.82
C PRO A 45 6.04 -4.72 10.18
N GLY A 46 5.45 -5.61 10.98
CA GLY A 46 4.04 -5.49 11.34
C GLY A 46 3.09 -5.68 10.16
N GLY A 47 3.47 -6.45 9.14
CA GLY A 47 2.62 -6.78 7.99
C GLY A 47 3.02 -8.09 7.33
N GLN A 48 2.62 -8.28 6.07
CA GLN A 48 2.96 -9.44 5.26
C GLN A 48 3.41 -9.04 3.85
N LEU A 49 4.36 -9.77 3.28
CA LEU A 49 4.76 -9.58 1.88
C LEU A 49 3.70 -10.17 0.95
N TYR A 50 3.38 -9.44 -0.11
CA TYR A 50 2.46 -9.87 -1.15
C TYR A 50 3.11 -9.70 -2.53
N THR A 51 3.00 -10.73 -3.37
CA THR A 51 3.46 -10.68 -4.77
C THR A 51 2.29 -10.32 -5.68
N ILE A 52 2.41 -9.19 -6.38
CA ILE A 52 1.43 -8.69 -7.33
C ILE A 52 1.14 -9.74 -8.41
N ARG A 53 -0.15 -9.97 -8.65
CA ARG A 53 -0.69 -10.88 -9.66
C ARG A 53 -1.40 -10.10 -10.76
N SER A 54 -1.69 -10.79 -11.85
CA SER A 54 -2.48 -10.23 -12.94
C SER A 54 -3.85 -9.76 -12.44
N GLY A 55 -4.20 -8.51 -12.72
CA GLY A 55 -5.48 -7.90 -12.32
C GLY A 55 -5.49 -7.25 -10.94
N ASP A 56 -4.39 -7.30 -10.16
CA ASP A 56 -4.32 -6.62 -8.88
C ASP A 56 -4.31 -5.09 -9.05
N THR A 57 -5.03 -4.41 -8.15
CA THR A 57 -4.96 -2.95 -7.94
C THR A 57 -4.74 -2.68 -6.46
N LEU A 58 -4.12 -1.55 -6.10
CA LEU A 58 -3.97 -1.22 -4.69
C LEU A 58 -5.31 -1.11 -3.96
N TYR A 59 -6.36 -0.65 -4.65
CA TYR A 59 -7.71 -0.58 -4.10
C TYR A 59 -8.29 -1.98 -3.79
N ALA A 60 -8.19 -2.92 -4.73
CA ALA A 60 -8.66 -4.30 -4.50
C ALA A 60 -7.86 -4.99 -3.39
N LEU A 61 -6.55 -4.77 -3.32
CA LEU A 61 -5.70 -5.29 -2.25
C LEU A 61 -6.03 -4.66 -0.90
N ALA A 62 -6.24 -3.34 -0.84
CA ALA A 62 -6.66 -2.64 0.37
C ALA A 62 -7.94 -3.24 0.95
N ASN A 63 -8.95 -3.45 0.10
CA ASN A 63 -10.20 -4.09 0.50
C ASN A 63 -9.98 -5.54 0.99
N ARG A 64 -9.21 -6.33 0.23
CA ARG A 64 -8.91 -7.73 0.57
C ARG A 64 -8.21 -7.88 1.92
N PHE A 65 -7.26 -6.99 2.20
CA PHE A 65 -6.43 -7.05 3.40
C PHE A 65 -6.94 -6.17 4.53
N ASN A 66 -8.12 -5.54 4.37
CA ASN A 66 -8.75 -4.69 5.37
C ASN A 66 -7.84 -3.52 5.82
N VAL A 67 -7.13 -2.92 4.88
CA VAL A 67 -6.25 -1.74 5.07
C VAL A 67 -6.68 -0.61 4.13
N THR A 68 -6.04 0.55 4.22
CA THR A 68 -6.26 1.65 3.26
C THR A 68 -5.20 1.62 2.16
N VAL A 69 -5.53 2.16 0.98
CA VAL A 69 -4.54 2.36 -0.11
C VAL A 69 -3.38 3.22 0.37
N ALA A 70 -3.67 4.26 1.16
CA ALA A 70 -2.67 5.13 1.76
C ALA A 70 -1.71 4.37 2.68
N ALA A 71 -2.21 3.42 3.49
CA ALA A 71 -1.36 2.57 4.33
C ALA A 71 -0.45 1.65 3.49
N ILE A 72 -0.97 1.07 2.40
CA ILE A 72 -0.15 0.27 1.47
C ILE A 72 0.93 1.16 0.83
N MET A 73 0.59 2.36 0.36
CA MET A 73 1.57 3.27 -0.24
C MET A 73 2.63 3.73 0.76
N ALA A 74 2.23 4.04 2.00
CA ALA A 74 3.16 4.41 3.07
C ALA A 74 4.12 3.26 3.43
N ALA A 75 3.63 2.02 3.41
CA ALA A 75 4.44 0.83 3.63
C ALA A 75 5.38 0.48 2.46
N ASN A 76 5.18 1.09 1.27
CA ASN A 76 5.97 0.83 0.07
C ASN A 76 6.48 2.13 -0.58
N PRO A 77 7.46 2.82 0.03
CA PRO A 77 8.02 4.03 -0.55
C PRO A 77 8.50 3.82 -2.00
N GLY A 78 8.03 4.68 -2.91
CA GLY A 78 8.39 4.63 -4.33
C GLY A 78 7.55 3.67 -5.18
N ILE A 79 6.50 3.06 -4.64
CA ILE A 79 5.52 2.34 -5.46
C ILE A 79 4.68 3.33 -6.30
N ASP A 80 4.46 2.98 -7.57
CA ASP A 80 3.51 3.68 -8.43
C ASP A 80 2.19 2.88 -8.49
N PRO A 81 1.08 3.40 -7.94
CA PRO A 81 -0.21 2.70 -7.92
C PRO A 81 -0.78 2.41 -9.31
N ASN A 82 -0.37 3.16 -10.34
CA ASN A 82 -0.84 3.01 -11.71
C ASN A 82 0.07 2.10 -12.55
N ARG A 83 1.20 1.64 -12.00
CA ARG A 83 2.22 0.87 -12.72
C ARG A 83 2.71 -0.34 -11.91
N LEU A 84 1.78 -1.04 -11.26
CA LEU A 84 2.08 -2.30 -10.58
C LEU A 84 2.57 -3.34 -11.58
N GLN A 85 3.65 -4.04 -11.26
CA GLN A 85 4.23 -5.07 -12.11
C GLN A 85 3.89 -6.47 -11.58
N ILE A 86 3.46 -7.38 -12.45
CA ILE A 86 3.29 -8.78 -12.06
C ILE A 86 4.62 -9.33 -11.54
N GLY A 87 4.58 -10.01 -10.39
CA GLY A 87 5.78 -10.51 -9.70
C GLY A 87 6.45 -9.49 -8.78
N GLN A 88 6.02 -8.23 -8.78
CA GLN A 88 6.49 -7.22 -7.82
C GLN A 88 6.08 -7.64 -6.40
N VAL A 89 7.03 -7.63 -5.47
CA VAL A 89 6.76 -7.88 -4.05
C VAL A 89 6.53 -6.54 -3.34
N ILE A 90 5.43 -6.44 -2.61
CA ILE A 90 5.04 -5.27 -1.83
C ILE A 90 4.76 -5.68 -0.38
N CYS A 91 4.93 -4.76 0.55
CA CYS A 91 4.51 -4.90 1.94
C CYS A 91 3.03 -4.54 2.09
N ILE A 92 2.23 -5.46 2.59
CA ILE A 92 0.86 -5.20 3.03
C ILE A 92 0.91 -5.04 4.56
N PRO A 93 0.69 -3.83 5.12
CA PRO A 93 0.72 -3.65 6.56
C PRO A 93 -0.39 -4.47 7.24
N ALA A 94 -0.20 -4.81 8.51
CA ALA A 94 -1.29 -5.38 9.29
C ALA A 94 -2.41 -4.34 9.44
N PRO A 95 -3.67 -4.79 9.54
CA PRO A 95 -4.76 -3.92 9.96
C PRO A 95 -4.39 -3.26 11.29
N SER A 96 -4.35 -1.92 11.33
CA SER A 96 -4.16 -1.18 12.57
C SER A 96 -5.29 -1.55 13.56
N PRO A 97 -5.00 -1.83 14.84
CA PRO A 97 -6.02 -1.94 15.86
C PRO A 97 -6.69 -0.57 16.00
N GLY A 98 -7.85 -0.45 15.36
CA GLY A 98 -8.53 0.82 15.10
C GLY A 98 -8.19 1.35 13.72
N ARG A 99 -9.15 1.28 12.78
CA ARG A 99 -9.10 2.07 11.53
C ARG A 99 -9.11 3.57 11.80
N CYS A 100 -9.45 3.96 13.04
CA CYS A 100 -9.80 5.30 13.41
C CYS A 100 -8.88 5.88 14.49
N PRO A 101 -8.42 7.13 14.33
CA PRO A 101 -7.64 7.82 15.36
C PRO A 101 -8.31 7.80 16.73
N SER A 102 -7.52 7.87 17.80
CA SER A 102 -8.04 8.08 19.16
C SER A 102 -8.98 9.29 19.19
N GLY A 103 -10.17 9.12 19.78
CA GLY A 103 -11.21 10.16 19.74
C GLY A 103 -12.13 10.10 18.52
N SER A 104 -12.07 9.04 17.71
CA SER A 104 -13.04 8.79 16.64
C SER A 104 -13.62 7.37 16.72
N SER A 105 -14.74 7.16 16.03
CA SER A 105 -15.48 5.89 16.01
C SER A 105 -15.75 5.47 14.57
N GLU A 106 -15.75 4.16 14.31
CA GLU A 106 -16.07 3.63 12.98
C GLU A 106 -17.54 3.87 12.61
N TYR A 107 -17.77 4.21 11.34
CA TYR A 107 -19.08 4.33 10.74
C TYR A 107 -19.09 3.71 9.35
N THR A 108 -20.09 2.86 9.10
CA THR A 108 -20.30 2.24 7.79
C THR A 108 -21.27 3.09 6.96
N ILE A 109 -20.78 3.58 5.82
CA ILE A 109 -21.55 4.35 4.84
C ILE A 109 -22.79 3.57 4.39
N ARG A 110 -23.93 4.25 4.43
CA ARG A 110 -25.25 3.80 4.00
C ARG A 110 -25.68 4.53 2.74
N ALA A 111 -26.73 4.02 2.09
CA ALA A 111 -27.31 4.67 0.93
C ALA A 111 -27.74 6.12 1.25
N GLY A 112 -27.26 7.07 0.46
CA GLY A 112 -27.58 8.49 0.61
C GLY A 112 -26.68 9.28 1.58
N ASP A 113 -25.69 8.64 2.20
CA ASP A 113 -24.73 9.36 3.02
C ASP A 113 -23.81 10.24 2.17
N THR A 114 -23.52 11.43 2.70
CA THR A 114 -22.50 12.35 2.23
C THR A 114 -21.71 12.85 3.43
N PHE A 115 -20.49 13.35 3.24
CA PHE A 115 -19.76 13.97 4.36
C PHE A 115 -20.53 15.13 4.97
N PHE A 116 -21.29 15.89 4.17
CA PHE A 116 -22.15 16.96 4.67
C PHE A 116 -23.28 16.45 5.58
N SER A 117 -24.02 15.41 5.16
CA SER A 117 -25.11 14.85 5.97
C SER A 117 -24.60 14.19 7.25
N LEU A 118 -23.46 13.51 7.18
CA LEU A 118 -22.81 12.89 8.33
C LEU A 118 -22.23 13.92 9.31
N ALA A 119 -21.59 14.99 8.81
CA ALA A 119 -21.12 16.10 9.63
C ALA A 119 -22.25 16.69 10.48
N ARG A 120 -23.39 16.98 9.86
CA ARG A 120 -24.59 17.48 10.58
C ARG A 120 -25.14 16.46 11.57
N ARG A 121 -25.21 15.18 11.20
CA ARG A 121 -25.73 14.11 12.04
C ARG A 121 -24.89 13.90 13.30
N PHE A 122 -23.58 13.93 13.16
CA PHE A 122 -22.63 13.65 14.25
C PHE A 122 -22.11 14.91 14.94
N ASN A 123 -22.63 16.08 14.56
CA ASN A 123 -22.25 17.38 15.11
C ASN A 123 -20.74 17.65 15.03
N VAL A 124 -20.13 17.35 13.88
CA VAL A 124 -18.73 17.64 13.56
C VAL A 124 -18.63 18.48 12.29
N SER A 125 -17.49 19.09 12.02
CA SER A 125 -17.26 19.79 10.75
C SER A 125 -16.93 18.79 9.63
N VAL A 126 -17.25 19.16 8.38
CA VAL A 126 -16.81 18.40 7.20
C VAL A 126 -15.27 18.33 7.15
N GLN A 127 -14.59 19.40 7.57
CA GLN A 127 -13.13 19.43 7.66
C GLN A 127 -12.61 18.37 8.65
N ALA A 128 -13.21 18.25 9.84
CA ALA A 128 -12.82 17.22 10.81
C ALA A 128 -13.03 15.80 10.28
N LEU A 129 -14.09 15.57 9.49
CA LEU A 129 -14.28 14.28 8.80
C LEU A 129 -13.19 14.03 7.76
N LEU A 130 -12.79 15.03 6.97
CA LEU A 130 -11.69 14.88 6.01
C LEU A 130 -10.36 14.59 6.72
N ASP A 131 -10.08 15.31 7.80
CA ASP A 131 -8.86 15.15 8.59
C ASP A 131 -8.78 13.76 9.26
N ALA A 132 -9.92 13.24 9.74
CA ALA A 132 -10.01 11.91 10.32
C ALA A 132 -9.96 10.79 9.26
N ASN A 133 -10.14 11.10 7.97
CA ASN A 133 -10.22 10.13 6.88
C ASN A 133 -9.28 10.50 5.72
N PRO A 134 -7.96 10.60 5.95
CA PRO A 134 -7.02 10.96 4.90
C PRO A 134 -7.07 9.96 3.74
N GLY A 135 -7.26 10.46 2.52
CA GLY A 135 -7.34 9.66 1.30
C GLY A 135 -8.74 9.12 0.96
N VAL A 136 -9.77 9.43 1.76
CA VAL A 136 -11.17 9.21 1.36
C VAL A 136 -11.62 10.35 0.46
N ASN A 137 -12.15 10.02 -0.73
CA ASN A 137 -12.81 10.98 -1.59
C ASN A 137 -14.27 11.19 -1.14
N PRO A 138 -14.66 12.37 -0.64
CA PRO A 138 -16.01 12.63 -0.14
C PRO A 138 -17.10 12.57 -1.22
N ASP A 139 -16.73 12.73 -2.49
CA ASP A 139 -17.67 12.69 -3.63
C ASP A 139 -17.84 11.28 -4.22
N ALA A 140 -17.07 10.30 -3.72
CA ALA A 140 -17.05 8.92 -4.23
C ALA A 140 -17.23 7.90 -3.11
N LEU A 141 -18.07 8.20 -2.12
CA LEU A 141 -18.37 7.28 -1.02
C LEU A 141 -19.12 6.05 -1.53
N GLN A 142 -18.74 4.89 -0.99
CA GLN A 142 -19.35 3.61 -1.37
C GLN A 142 -20.16 3.04 -0.23
N ILE A 143 -21.35 2.51 -0.52
CA ILE A 143 -22.15 1.78 0.47
C ILE A 143 -21.31 0.62 1.03
N GLY A 144 -21.25 0.52 2.37
CA GLY A 144 -20.41 -0.47 3.05
C GLY A 144 -18.98 0.01 3.34
N GLN A 145 -18.54 1.14 2.81
CA GLN A 145 -17.26 1.75 3.16
C GLN A 145 -17.26 2.14 4.64
N VAL A 146 -16.20 1.79 5.37
CA VAL A 146 -15.99 2.22 6.76
C VAL A 146 -15.16 3.48 6.78
N ILE A 147 -15.67 4.53 7.43
CA ILE A 147 -14.99 5.79 7.71
C ILE A 147 -14.92 6.03 9.22
N CYS A 148 -14.14 7.02 9.63
CA CYS A 148 -13.94 7.43 11.00
C CYS A 148 -14.70 8.73 11.29
N ILE A 149 -15.56 8.68 12.30
CA ILE A 149 -16.33 9.84 12.77
C ILE A 149 -15.62 10.38 14.02
N PRO A 150 -15.02 11.58 13.95
CA PRO A 150 -14.48 12.23 15.14
C PRO A 150 -15.58 12.45 16.18
N ARG A 151 -15.23 12.41 17.45
CA ARG A 151 -16.10 12.88 18.54
C ARG A 151 -16.03 14.41 18.60
N ALA A 152 -17.18 15.02 18.87
CA ALA A 152 -17.27 16.45 19.16
C ALA A 152 -16.64 16.79 20.51
#